data_AF-A0A8T5LMQ0-F1
#
_entry.id   AF-A0A8T5LMQ0-F1
#
_cell.length_a   1.000
_cell.length_b   1.000
_cell.length_c   1.000
_cell.angle_alpha   90.00
_cell.angle_beta   90.00
_cell.angle_gamma   90.00
#
_symmetry.space_group_name_H-M   'P 1'
#
loop_
_entity.id
_entity.type
_entity.pdbx_description
1 polymer ?
#
loop_
_entity_poly.entity_id
_entity_poly.type
_entity_poly.pdbx_seq_one_letter_code
_entity_poly.pdbx_strand_id
1 'polypeptide(L)'
;MLTKTNKMKEIEKMGKKGMFYTLGLSLFALILLLLAVLFFRHAQSVESRNVELSFAQKYYDLDVSIQNIFTEAFLSKSTIDLTSNSNSLTIEESFPFDFTELDNLVNDLKSKVENDFSAIDISQNDFSSYHSLTLMPLNITYRHSGNNRIIIPANSDITAYNITLTFTENITSCTPNIVGGGTVDLYFYAQSPGNDCQVSQSNVDEGDIGLTVGGEEVSIHLESDGEFIIESNATAQSIVTVNFYQTNQRTYFQLPITLEIDDPVLSFYKRSMIKFPISS
;
A
#
# COMPACT_ATOMS: atom_id res chain seq x y z
N MET A 1 -85.93 51.61 23.49
CA MET A 1 -85.50 50.75 22.36
C MET A 1 -84.01 50.88 21.98
N LEU A 2 -83.21 51.75 22.61
CA LEU A 2 -81.79 52.01 22.24
C LEU A 2 -80.73 51.16 23.00
N THR A 3 -81.12 50.35 23.99
CA THR A 3 -80.19 49.60 24.85
C THR A 3 -79.82 48.21 24.32
N LYS A 4 -80.56 47.66 23.34
CA LYS A 4 -80.31 46.32 22.80
C LYS A 4 -79.20 46.29 21.74
N THR A 5 -79.00 47.41 21.02
CA THR A 5 -78.02 47.55 19.94
C THR A 5 -76.57 47.74 20.41
N ASN A 6 -76.34 48.32 21.60
CA ASN A 6 -74.99 48.51 22.14
C ASN A 6 -74.40 47.22 22.76
N LYS A 7 -75.22 46.40 23.44
CA LYS A 7 -74.76 45.10 23.97
C LYS A 7 -74.38 44.12 22.86
N MET A 8 -75.08 44.17 21.72
CA MET A 8 -74.82 43.27 20.59
C MET A 8 -73.47 43.60 19.91
N LYS A 9 -73.10 44.90 19.81
CA LYS A 9 -71.78 45.33 19.31
C LYS A 9 -70.62 44.96 20.23
N GLU A 10 -70.81 44.93 21.55
CA GLU A 10 -69.77 44.49 22.49
C GLU A 10 -69.50 42.98 22.43
N ILE A 11 -70.55 42.16 22.32
CA ILE A 11 -70.42 40.69 22.17
C ILE A 11 -69.68 40.36 20.87
N GLU A 12 -69.96 41.09 19.78
CA GLU A 12 -69.26 40.92 18.50
C GLU A 12 -67.78 41.33 18.58
N LYS A 13 -67.45 42.39 19.34
CA LYS A 13 -66.07 42.84 19.62
C LYS A 13 -65.31 41.83 20.49
N MET A 14 -65.97 41.22 21.47
CA MET A 14 -65.38 40.18 22.32
C MET A 14 -65.15 38.87 21.55
N GLY A 15 -66.08 38.48 20.66
CA GLY A 15 -65.92 37.33 19.78
C GLY A 15 -64.73 37.46 18.81
N LYS A 16 -64.53 38.65 18.23
CA LYS A 16 -63.36 38.93 17.36
C LYS A 16 -62.04 38.81 18.13
N LYS A 17 -61.96 39.31 19.37
CA LYS A 17 -60.76 39.18 20.21
C LYS A 17 -60.46 37.71 20.57
N GLY A 18 -61.48 36.92 20.91
CA GLY A 18 -61.33 35.49 21.17
C GLY A 18 -60.83 34.70 19.96
N MET A 19 -61.31 35.05 18.76
CA MET A 19 -60.85 34.47 17.50
C MET A 19 -59.36 34.80 17.22
N PHE A 20 -58.92 36.04 17.44
CA PHE A 20 -57.51 36.40 17.27
C PHE A 20 -56.60 35.71 18.29
N TYR A 21 -57.05 35.54 19.54
CA TYR A 21 -56.28 34.80 20.56
C TYR A 21 -56.12 33.32 20.20
N THR A 22 -57.19 32.66 19.77
CA THR A 22 -57.13 31.23 19.37
C THR A 22 -56.28 31.04 18.12
N LEU A 23 -56.35 31.96 17.15
CA LEU A 23 -55.52 31.92 15.95
C LEU A 23 -54.04 32.22 16.23
N GLY A 24 -53.74 33.13 17.16
CA GLY A 24 -52.37 33.37 17.62
C GLY A 24 -51.79 32.18 18.39
N LEU A 25 -52.59 31.55 19.26
CA LEU A 25 -52.18 30.38 20.03
C LEU A 25 -51.96 29.17 19.12
N SER A 26 -52.81 28.95 18.12
CA SER A 26 -52.63 27.87 17.14
C SER A 26 -51.38 28.08 16.29
N LEU A 27 -51.12 29.31 15.84
CA LEU A 27 -49.93 29.64 15.07
C LEU A 27 -48.65 29.46 15.89
N PHE A 28 -48.67 29.87 17.16
CA PHE A 28 -47.56 29.62 18.10
C PHE A 28 -47.32 28.13 18.33
N ALA A 29 -48.38 27.34 18.54
CA ALA A 29 -48.28 25.89 18.68
C ALA A 29 -47.71 25.22 17.41
N LEU A 30 -48.08 25.72 16.23
CA LEU A 30 -47.59 25.22 14.95
C LEU A 30 -46.10 25.53 14.76
N ILE A 31 -45.64 26.72 15.16
CA ILE A 31 -44.22 27.08 15.19
C ILE A 31 -43.43 26.18 16.14
N LEU A 32 -43.94 25.93 17.35
CA LEU A 32 -43.30 25.03 18.31
C LEU A 32 -43.21 23.60 17.77
N LEU A 33 -44.26 23.11 17.11
CA LEU A 33 -44.26 21.78 16.50
C LEU A 33 -43.26 21.69 15.34
N LEU A 34 -43.15 22.75 14.52
CA LEU A 34 -42.19 22.82 13.43
C LEU A 34 -40.74 22.82 13.96
N LEU A 35 -40.45 23.60 15.01
CA LEU A 35 -39.16 23.58 15.70
C LEU A 35 -38.85 22.20 16.29
N ALA A 36 -39.83 21.56 16.94
CA ALA A 36 -39.66 20.22 17.51
C ALA A 36 -39.33 19.18 16.43
N VAL A 37 -40.02 19.21 15.29
CA VAL A 37 -39.72 18.33 14.14
C VAL A 37 -38.33 18.60 13.57
N LEU A 38 -37.92 19.86 13.49
CA LEU A 38 -36.60 20.24 12.97
C LEU A 38 -35.49 19.77 13.91
N PHE A 39 -35.62 19.98 15.23
CA PHE A 39 -34.67 19.46 16.21
C PHE A 39 -34.62 17.93 16.22
N PHE A 40 -35.77 17.25 16.10
CA PHE A 40 -35.82 15.80 16.03
C PHE A 40 -35.10 15.25 14.79
N ARG A 41 -35.34 15.85 13.61
CA ARG A 41 -34.62 15.48 12.38
C ARG A 41 -33.12 15.75 12.47
N HIS A 42 -32.73 16.87 13.07
CA HIS A 42 -31.32 17.19 13.26
C HIS A 42 -30.64 16.21 14.22
N ALA A 43 -31.29 15.87 15.33
CA ALA A 43 -30.79 14.89 16.29
C ALA A 43 -30.59 13.51 15.63
N GLN A 44 -31.57 13.02 14.87
CA GLN A 44 -31.44 11.77 14.13
C GLN A 44 -30.30 11.79 13.10
N SER A 45 -30.13 12.91 12.38
CA SER A 45 -29.04 13.05 11.40
C SER A 45 -27.67 13.08 12.07
N VAL A 46 -27.53 13.76 13.21
CA VAL A 46 -26.28 13.81 13.98
C VAL A 46 -25.94 12.45 14.57
N GLU A 47 -26.93 11.73 15.09
CA GLU A 47 -26.75 10.37 15.60
C GLU A 47 -26.27 9.42 14.48
N SER A 48 -26.95 9.42 13.34
CA SER A 48 -26.55 8.62 12.17
C SER A 48 -25.12 8.92 11.74
N ARG A 49 -24.75 10.22 11.67
CA ARG A 49 -23.42 10.63 11.24
C ARG A 49 -22.33 10.29 12.27
N ASN A 50 -22.65 10.39 13.57
CA ASN A 50 -21.73 9.97 14.63
C ASN A 50 -21.48 8.47 14.61
N VAL A 51 -22.52 7.68 14.34
CA VAL A 51 -22.41 6.24 14.15
C VAL A 51 -21.50 5.95 12.94
N GLU A 52 -21.75 6.56 11.80
CA GLU A 52 -20.92 6.42 10.59
C GLU A 52 -19.44 6.77 10.83
N LEU A 53 -19.16 7.92 11.45
CA LEU A 53 -17.78 8.35 11.76
C LEU A 53 -17.08 7.42 12.75
N SER A 54 -17.79 6.97 13.78
CA SER A 54 -17.25 6.02 14.78
C SER A 54 -16.87 4.68 14.13
N PHE A 55 -17.70 4.20 13.21
CA PHE A 55 -17.39 2.99 12.43
C PHE A 55 -16.22 3.20 11.48
N ALA A 56 -16.21 4.29 10.71
CA ALA A 56 -15.11 4.61 9.80
C ALA A 56 -13.76 4.67 10.54
N GLN A 57 -13.74 5.24 11.75
CA GLN A 57 -12.55 5.26 12.60
C GLN A 57 -12.12 3.85 13.01
N LYS A 58 -13.04 3.01 13.50
CA LYS A 58 -12.71 1.62 13.89
C LYS A 58 -12.18 0.80 12.72
N TYR A 59 -12.71 0.97 11.51
CA TYR A 59 -12.19 0.32 10.31
C TYR A 59 -10.80 0.81 9.94
N TYR A 60 -10.56 2.11 10.08
CA TYR A 60 -9.23 2.66 9.88
C TYR A 60 -8.24 2.06 10.89
N ASP A 61 -8.61 2.00 12.16
CA ASP A 61 -7.77 1.43 13.22
C ASP A 61 -7.50 -0.07 13.00
N LEU A 62 -8.52 -0.82 12.55
CA LEU A 62 -8.40 -2.24 12.20
C LEU A 62 -7.48 -2.44 10.99
N ASP A 63 -7.68 -1.68 9.92
CA ASP A 63 -6.83 -1.71 8.72
C ASP A 63 -5.37 -1.40 9.06
N VAL A 64 -5.12 -0.34 9.82
CA VAL A 64 -3.77 0.02 10.28
C VAL A 64 -3.16 -1.08 11.15
N SER A 65 -3.94 -1.69 12.05
CA SER A 65 -3.46 -2.76 12.92
C SER A 65 -3.07 -4.01 12.12
N ILE A 66 -3.88 -4.39 11.12
CA ILE A 66 -3.58 -5.52 10.24
C ILE A 66 -2.33 -5.20 9.40
N GLN A 67 -2.25 -4.00 8.81
CA GLN A 67 -1.07 -3.58 8.05
C GLN A 67 0.21 -3.67 8.90
N ASN A 68 0.16 -3.22 10.15
CA ASN A 68 1.31 -3.28 11.05
C ASN A 68 1.72 -4.74 11.34
N ILE A 69 0.77 -5.63 11.62
CA ILE A 69 1.07 -7.04 11.95
C ILE A 69 1.75 -7.75 10.77
N PHE A 70 1.24 -7.59 9.56
CA PHE A 70 1.87 -8.19 8.37
C PHE A 70 3.20 -7.52 8.01
N THR A 71 3.33 -6.23 8.25
CA THR A 71 4.61 -5.53 8.12
C THR A 71 5.65 -6.09 9.07
N GLU A 72 5.30 -6.25 10.35
CA GLU A 72 6.18 -6.83 11.36
C GLU A 72 6.53 -8.29 11.01
N ALA A 73 5.56 -9.06 10.51
CA ALA A 73 5.80 -10.42 10.03
C ALA A 73 6.79 -10.45 8.87
N PHE A 74 6.62 -9.56 7.89
CA PHE A 74 7.55 -9.42 6.77
C PHE A 74 8.95 -9.06 7.28
N LEU A 75 9.09 -7.96 8.01
CA LEU A 75 10.40 -7.46 8.48
C LEU A 75 11.10 -8.42 9.46
N SER A 76 10.35 -9.26 10.18
CA SER A 76 10.94 -10.23 11.12
C SER A 76 11.41 -11.53 10.48
N LYS A 77 10.87 -11.88 9.31
CA LYS A 77 11.13 -13.15 8.63
C LYS A 77 11.68 -13.02 7.21
N SER A 78 11.67 -11.84 6.62
CA SER A 78 12.35 -11.59 5.36
C SER A 78 13.85 -11.67 5.58
N THR A 79 14.53 -12.45 4.75
CA THR A 79 16.00 -12.43 4.64
C THR A 79 16.50 -11.29 3.75
N ILE A 80 15.65 -10.29 3.52
CA ILE A 80 15.87 -9.16 2.60
C ILE A 80 15.99 -7.89 3.45
N ASP A 81 17.15 -7.26 3.36
CA ASP A 81 17.40 -5.95 3.95
C ASP A 81 17.15 -4.87 2.89
N LEU A 82 16.24 -3.95 3.22
CA LEU A 82 15.80 -2.89 2.31
C LEU A 82 16.16 -1.55 2.90
N THR A 83 16.96 -0.79 2.17
CA THR A 83 17.25 0.61 2.51
C THR A 83 16.96 1.49 1.31
N SER A 84 16.44 2.69 1.55
CA SER A 84 16.18 3.64 0.48
C SER A 84 16.42 5.05 0.97
N ASN A 85 16.91 5.89 0.07
CA ASN A 85 17.11 7.31 0.28
C ASN A 85 16.40 8.10 -0.84
N SER A 86 16.72 9.39 -0.99
CA SER A 86 16.05 10.24 -1.97
C SER A 86 16.34 9.90 -3.43
N ASN A 87 17.37 9.12 -3.74
CA ASN A 87 17.83 8.85 -5.11
C ASN A 87 18.28 7.40 -5.36
N SER A 88 18.20 6.52 -4.36
CA SER A 88 18.52 5.10 -4.52
C SER A 88 17.68 4.20 -3.62
N LEU A 89 17.57 2.95 -4.07
CA LEU A 89 17.00 1.81 -3.38
C LEU A 89 18.09 0.75 -3.34
N THR A 90 18.51 0.34 -2.15
CA THR A 90 19.47 -0.75 -1.96
C THR A 90 18.74 -1.93 -1.34
N ILE A 91 18.95 -3.09 -1.97
CA ILE A 91 18.36 -4.38 -1.62
C ILE A 91 19.52 -5.32 -1.36
N GLU A 92 19.60 -5.83 -0.14
CA GLU A 92 20.64 -6.76 0.29
C GLU A 92 20.01 -8.07 0.74
N GLU A 93 20.52 -9.19 0.23
CA GLU A 93 19.94 -10.51 0.48
C GLU A 93 20.91 -11.63 0.06
N SER A 94 20.60 -12.90 0.38
CA SER A 94 21.43 -14.05 0.01
C SER A 94 20.72 -15.03 -0.93
N PHE A 95 21.33 -15.36 -2.06
CA PHE A 95 20.91 -16.43 -2.97
C PHE A 95 21.37 -17.81 -2.47
N PRO A 96 20.57 -18.87 -2.72
CA PRO A 96 19.14 -18.82 -3.06
C PRO A 96 18.29 -18.38 -1.86
N PHE A 97 17.14 -17.76 -2.11
CA PHE A 97 16.21 -17.29 -1.09
C PHE A 97 15.28 -18.38 -0.60
N ASP A 98 14.96 -18.38 0.69
CA ASP A 98 13.94 -19.25 1.28
C ASP A 98 12.80 -18.43 1.90
N PHE A 99 11.68 -18.36 1.18
CA PHE A 99 10.47 -17.68 1.65
C PHE A 99 9.56 -18.58 2.50
N THR A 100 9.92 -19.84 2.74
CA THR A 100 9.02 -20.82 3.39
C THR A 100 8.55 -20.36 4.77
N GLU A 101 9.44 -19.83 5.61
CA GLU A 101 9.05 -19.33 6.93
C GLU A 101 8.12 -18.11 6.85
N LEU A 102 8.40 -17.20 5.91
CA LEU A 102 7.59 -16.01 5.70
C LEU A 102 6.20 -16.37 5.19
N ASP A 103 6.11 -17.26 4.21
CA ASP A 103 4.84 -17.73 3.64
C ASP A 103 3.98 -18.41 4.70
N ASN A 104 4.58 -19.29 5.52
CA ASN A 104 3.86 -19.93 6.61
C ASN A 104 3.33 -18.91 7.63
N LEU A 105 4.13 -17.90 7.99
CA LEU A 105 3.71 -16.86 8.93
C LEU A 105 2.58 -16.00 8.36
N VAL A 106 2.67 -15.58 7.10
CA VAL A 106 1.63 -14.80 6.41
C VAL A 106 0.33 -15.61 6.29
N ASN A 107 0.43 -16.90 5.97
CA ASN A 107 -0.71 -17.84 5.93
C ASN A 107 -1.40 -17.99 7.29
N ASP A 108 -0.62 -18.14 8.36
CA ASP A 108 -1.13 -18.28 9.72
C ASP A 108 -1.83 -16.99 10.18
N LEU A 109 -1.22 -15.83 9.88
CA LEU A 109 -1.80 -14.52 10.18
C LEU A 109 -3.10 -14.29 9.42
N LYS A 110 -3.13 -14.59 8.12
CA LYS A 110 -4.34 -14.56 7.31
C LYS A 110 -5.43 -15.41 7.95
N SER A 111 -5.13 -16.69 8.21
CA SER A 111 -6.10 -17.63 8.76
C SER A 111 -6.63 -17.16 10.11
N LYS A 112 -5.77 -16.60 10.96
CA LYS A 112 -6.18 -16.08 12.26
C LYS A 112 -7.08 -14.85 12.16
N VAL A 113 -6.73 -13.88 11.31
CA VAL A 113 -7.53 -12.66 11.12
C VAL A 113 -8.88 -13.00 10.53
N GLU A 114 -8.95 -13.85 9.50
CA GLU A 114 -10.23 -14.24 8.87
C GLU A 114 -11.11 -15.08 9.82
N ASN A 115 -10.52 -15.91 10.70
CA ASN A 115 -11.26 -16.66 11.71
C ASN A 115 -11.84 -15.76 12.81
N ASP A 116 -11.09 -14.75 13.25
CA ASP A 116 -11.53 -13.83 14.30
C ASP A 116 -12.49 -12.76 13.74
N PHE A 117 -12.41 -12.44 12.44
CA PHE A 117 -13.19 -11.39 11.78
C PHE A 117 -13.75 -11.86 10.43
N SER A 118 -14.98 -12.40 10.44
CA SER A 118 -15.64 -12.93 9.24
C SER A 118 -15.98 -11.90 8.14
N ALA A 119 -15.87 -10.61 8.43
CA ALA A 119 -16.08 -9.51 7.49
C ALA A 119 -14.79 -9.11 6.73
N ILE A 120 -13.68 -9.78 7.04
CA ILE A 120 -12.37 -9.53 6.46
C ILE A 120 -12.03 -10.67 5.51
N ASP A 121 -11.55 -10.33 4.32
CA ASP A 121 -10.96 -11.24 3.35
C ASP A 121 -9.55 -10.74 3.00
N ILE A 122 -8.55 -11.60 3.15
CA ILE A 122 -7.15 -11.27 2.87
C ILE A 122 -6.72 -12.05 1.64
N SER A 123 -6.46 -11.35 0.55
CA SER A 123 -5.86 -11.96 -0.65
C SER A 123 -4.35 -11.78 -0.63
N GLN A 124 -3.63 -12.90 -0.74
CA GLN A 124 -2.16 -12.97 -0.78
C GLN A 124 -1.63 -13.59 -2.08
N ASN A 125 -2.49 -13.81 -3.08
CA ASN A 125 -2.12 -14.56 -4.29
C ASN A 125 -0.89 -13.96 -5.00
N ASP A 126 -0.83 -12.64 -5.05
CA ASP A 126 0.28 -11.89 -5.66
C ASP A 126 1.55 -11.96 -4.79
N PHE A 127 1.38 -12.01 -3.47
CA PHE A 127 2.49 -12.17 -2.52
C PHE A 127 3.11 -13.56 -2.63
N SER A 128 2.30 -14.62 -2.59
CA SER A 128 2.78 -16.01 -2.63
C SER A 128 3.39 -16.43 -3.97
N SER A 129 3.05 -15.72 -5.05
CA SER A 129 3.53 -16.07 -6.40
C SER A 129 4.86 -15.42 -6.75
N TYR A 130 5.09 -14.17 -6.30
CA TYR A 130 6.23 -13.36 -6.75
C TYR A 130 6.95 -12.58 -5.63
N HIS A 131 6.51 -12.70 -4.38
CA HIS A 131 7.06 -11.99 -3.21
C HIS A 131 7.46 -10.54 -3.50
N SER A 132 6.57 -9.81 -4.19
CA SER A 132 6.95 -8.50 -4.74
C SER A 132 6.87 -7.39 -3.71
N LEU A 133 7.68 -6.35 -3.90
CA LEU A 133 7.67 -5.11 -3.15
C LEU A 133 7.64 -3.95 -4.13
N THR A 134 6.81 -2.94 -3.88
CA THR A 134 6.80 -1.73 -4.72
C THR A 134 7.19 -0.52 -3.91
N LEU A 135 8.23 0.19 -4.34
CA LEU A 135 8.65 1.46 -3.80
C LEU A 135 7.77 2.57 -4.37
N MET A 136 7.04 3.25 -3.50
CA MET A 136 6.22 4.41 -3.83
C MET A 136 6.93 5.70 -3.44
N PRO A 137 6.69 6.83 -4.15
CA PRO A 137 5.74 7.03 -5.25
C PRO A 137 6.27 6.67 -6.64
N LEU A 138 7.55 6.29 -6.76
CA LEU A 138 8.22 6.05 -8.05
C LEU A 138 7.70 4.81 -8.78
N ASN A 139 6.91 3.97 -8.10
CA ASN A 139 6.37 2.73 -8.64
C ASN A 139 7.48 1.79 -9.17
N ILE A 140 8.62 1.77 -8.49
CA ILE A 140 9.71 0.84 -8.77
C ILE A 140 9.35 -0.46 -8.07
N THR A 141 9.10 -1.51 -8.84
CA THR A 141 8.75 -2.82 -8.31
C THR A 141 9.99 -3.71 -8.28
N TYR A 142 10.12 -4.44 -7.18
CA TYR A 142 11.08 -5.50 -6.96
C TYR A 142 10.31 -6.81 -6.82
N ARG A 143 10.70 -7.86 -7.53
CA ARG A 143 9.99 -9.15 -7.51
C ARG A 143 10.96 -10.31 -7.42
N HIS A 144 10.58 -11.32 -6.66
CA HIS A 144 11.18 -12.64 -6.79
C HIS A 144 10.34 -13.51 -7.71
N SER A 145 10.98 -14.46 -8.37
CA SER A 145 10.30 -15.51 -9.12
C SER A 145 10.90 -16.84 -8.71
N GLY A 146 10.34 -17.45 -7.67
CA GLY A 146 10.97 -18.59 -7.00
C GLY A 146 12.17 -18.16 -6.17
N ASN A 147 13.11 -19.09 -5.95
CA ASN A 147 14.17 -18.94 -4.95
C ASN A 147 15.49 -18.39 -5.54
N ASN A 148 15.60 -18.30 -6.85
CA ASN A 148 16.86 -18.05 -7.54
C ASN A 148 16.81 -16.88 -8.53
N ARG A 149 15.66 -16.19 -8.65
CA ARG A 149 15.45 -15.14 -9.64
C ARG A 149 14.90 -13.87 -9.02
N ILE A 150 15.55 -12.76 -9.33
CA ILE A 150 15.10 -11.39 -9.04
C ILE A 150 14.72 -10.72 -10.35
N ILE A 151 13.64 -9.94 -10.32
CA ILE A 151 13.18 -9.12 -11.44
C ILE A 151 12.87 -7.71 -10.94
N ILE A 152 13.47 -6.70 -11.58
CA ILE A 152 13.17 -5.29 -11.40
C ILE A 152 12.65 -4.79 -12.75
N PRO A 153 11.31 -4.70 -12.94
CA PRO A 153 10.73 -4.29 -14.20
C PRO A 153 11.19 -2.90 -14.62
N ALA A 154 11.16 -2.67 -15.94
CA ALA A 154 11.44 -1.40 -16.56
C ALA A 154 10.70 -0.24 -15.88
N ASN A 155 11.43 0.82 -15.55
CA ASN A 155 10.86 2.05 -15.02
C ASN A 155 11.67 3.26 -15.50
N SER A 156 10.97 4.27 -16.03
CA SER A 156 11.58 5.47 -16.61
C SER A 156 12.34 6.34 -15.60
N ASP A 157 12.07 6.17 -14.30
CA ASP A 157 12.75 6.90 -13.24
C ASP A 157 14.10 6.29 -12.88
N ILE A 158 14.40 5.06 -13.32
CA ILE A 158 15.67 4.38 -13.07
C ILE A 158 16.77 4.95 -13.97
N THR A 159 17.91 5.22 -13.36
CA THR A 159 19.09 5.83 -14.01
C THR A 159 20.30 4.93 -14.00
N ALA A 160 20.44 4.06 -12.99
CA ALA A 160 21.54 3.11 -12.94
C ALA A 160 21.22 1.88 -12.08
N TYR A 161 21.88 0.77 -12.40
CA TYR A 161 21.99 -0.40 -11.54
C TYR A 161 23.42 -0.55 -11.06
N ASN A 162 23.60 -0.64 -9.74
CA ASN A 162 24.87 -0.97 -9.12
C ASN A 162 24.72 -2.28 -8.35
N ILE A 163 25.33 -3.34 -8.87
CA ILE A 163 25.15 -4.71 -8.42
C ILE A 163 26.48 -5.21 -7.88
N THR A 164 26.46 -5.69 -6.64
CA THR A 164 27.58 -6.40 -6.03
C THR A 164 27.15 -7.81 -5.67
N LEU A 165 27.82 -8.82 -6.23
CA LEU A 165 27.63 -10.22 -5.87
C LEU A 165 28.90 -10.74 -5.18
N THR A 166 28.77 -11.33 -4.00
CA THR A 166 29.89 -11.92 -3.26
C THR A 166 29.69 -13.42 -3.14
N PHE A 167 30.59 -14.20 -3.73
CA PHE A 167 30.53 -15.66 -3.77
C PHE A 167 31.52 -16.29 -2.80
N THR A 168 31.16 -17.46 -2.27
CA THR A 168 32.07 -18.30 -1.46
C THR A 168 32.95 -19.21 -2.32
N GLU A 169 32.52 -19.49 -3.54
CA GLU A 169 33.23 -20.33 -4.51
C GLU A 169 33.88 -19.49 -5.61
N ASN A 170 34.88 -20.06 -6.29
CA ASN A 170 35.63 -19.33 -7.30
C ASN A 170 34.81 -19.08 -8.57
N ILE A 171 34.92 -17.87 -9.10
CA ILE A 171 34.48 -17.53 -10.46
C ILE A 171 35.46 -18.17 -11.47
N THR A 172 34.94 -19.04 -12.31
CA THR A 172 35.68 -19.76 -13.36
C THR A 172 35.50 -19.18 -14.75
N SER A 173 34.40 -18.46 -14.98
CA SER A 173 34.13 -17.74 -16.22
C SER A 173 33.41 -16.42 -15.91
N CYS A 174 33.68 -15.40 -16.74
CA CYS A 174 32.89 -14.18 -16.79
C CYS A 174 32.82 -13.69 -18.23
N THR A 175 31.62 -13.66 -18.79
CA THR A 175 31.37 -13.32 -20.20
C THR A 175 30.34 -12.20 -20.29
N PRO A 176 30.78 -10.94 -20.30
CA PRO A 176 29.88 -9.82 -20.54
C PRO A 176 29.62 -9.63 -22.03
N ASN A 177 28.35 -9.50 -22.40
CA ASN A 177 27.87 -9.13 -23.71
C ASN A 177 26.93 -7.92 -23.57
N ILE A 178 27.48 -6.71 -23.62
CA ILE A 178 26.74 -5.48 -23.37
C ILE A 178 26.63 -4.65 -24.66
N VAL A 179 25.42 -4.21 -24.97
CA VAL A 179 25.10 -3.35 -26.10
C VAL A 179 24.82 -1.93 -25.57
N GLY A 180 25.60 -0.96 -26.05
CA GLY A 180 25.38 0.45 -25.73
C GLY A 180 24.32 1.10 -26.61
N GLY A 181 23.77 2.23 -26.15
CA GLY A 181 22.78 3.02 -26.90
C GLY A 181 21.56 3.48 -26.08
N GLY A 182 21.38 2.95 -24.86
CA GLY A 182 20.25 3.25 -24.00
C GLY A 182 20.50 4.39 -23.01
N THR A 183 19.74 4.40 -21.92
CA THR A 183 19.73 5.51 -20.92
C THR A 183 20.13 5.10 -19.51
N VAL A 184 20.39 3.82 -19.29
CA VAL A 184 20.69 3.27 -17.95
C VAL A 184 22.18 2.97 -17.85
N ASP A 185 22.79 3.33 -16.73
CA ASP A 185 24.15 2.92 -16.41
C ASP A 185 24.16 1.58 -15.67
N LEU A 186 25.11 0.71 -16.02
CA LEU A 186 25.30 -0.59 -15.38
C LEU A 186 26.68 -0.67 -14.74
N TYR A 187 26.70 -0.83 -13.43
CA TYR A 187 27.89 -1.13 -12.64
C TYR A 187 27.70 -2.49 -12.00
N PHE A 188 28.51 -3.46 -12.41
CA PHE A 188 28.47 -4.81 -11.90
C PHE A 188 29.83 -5.22 -11.34
N TYR A 189 29.81 -5.77 -10.14
CA TYR A 189 30.99 -6.28 -9.46
C TYR A 189 30.67 -7.63 -8.81
N ALA A 190 31.35 -8.68 -9.26
CA ALA A 190 31.30 -10.00 -8.65
C ALA A 190 32.65 -10.33 -8.00
N GLN A 191 32.62 -10.61 -6.71
CA GLN A 191 33.79 -10.95 -5.91
C GLN A 191 33.81 -12.45 -5.58
N SER A 192 34.97 -13.08 -5.69
CA SER A 192 35.18 -14.45 -5.20
C SER A 192 36.57 -14.63 -4.57
N PRO A 193 36.87 -15.74 -3.88
CA PRO A 193 38.19 -15.96 -3.29
C PRO A 193 39.33 -16.03 -4.32
N GLY A 194 39.02 -16.39 -5.57
CA GLY A 194 40.02 -16.64 -6.61
C GLY A 194 40.13 -15.52 -7.64
N ASN A 195 39.01 -15.16 -8.26
CA ASN A 195 38.93 -14.17 -9.34
C ASN A 195 37.74 -13.25 -9.12
N ASP A 196 37.89 -11.98 -9.48
CA ASP A 196 36.78 -11.03 -9.49
C ASP A 196 36.32 -10.80 -10.95
N CYS A 197 35.05 -10.48 -11.14
CA CYS A 197 34.55 -9.96 -12.41
C CYS A 197 33.95 -8.57 -12.23
N GLN A 198 34.33 -7.65 -13.10
CA GLN A 198 33.82 -6.29 -13.09
C GLN A 198 33.39 -5.86 -14.48
N VAL A 199 32.20 -5.26 -14.56
CA VAL A 199 31.66 -4.61 -15.76
C VAL A 199 31.19 -3.22 -15.36
N SER A 200 31.61 -2.21 -16.11
CA SER A 200 31.18 -0.82 -15.89
C SER A 200 30.91 -0.21 -17.25
N GLN A 201 29.65 0.05 -17.55
CA GLN A 201 29.21 0.54 -18.84
C GLN A 201 28.13 1.60 -18.64
N SER A 202 28.30 2.75 -19.32
CA SER A 202 27.30 3.80 -19.36
C SER A 202 26.40 3.66 -20.58
N ASN A 203 25.16 4.15 -20.47
CA ASN A 203 24.17 4.16 -21.56
C ASN A 203 23.95 2.78 -22.18
N VAL A 204 23.67 1.77 -21.34
CA VAL A 204 23.34 0.41 -21.78
C VAL A 204 21.92 0.39 -22.35
N ASP A 205 21.77 -0.24 -23.51
CA ASP A 205 20.47 -0.54 -24.13
C ASP A 205 20.01 -1.93 -23.67
N GLU A 206 20.79 -2.96 -23.99
CA GLU A 206 20.57 -4.34 -23.57
C GLU A 206 21.91 -4.99 -23.19
N GLY A 207 21.88 -6.08 -22.42
CA GLY A 207 23.08 -6.87 -22.20
C GLY A 207 22.93 -8.04 -21.24
N ASP A 208 23.84 -8.99 -21.41
CA ASP A 208 23.94 -10.21 -20.60
C ASP A 208 25.31 -10.28 -19.93
N ILE A 209 25.34 -10.66 -18.66
CA ILE A 209 26.57 -11.04 -17.96
C ILE A 209 26.40 -12.47 -17.47
N GLY A 210 27.09 -13.41 -18.10
CA GLY A 210 27.17 -14.80 -17.66
C GLY A 210 28.38 -15.03 -16.77
N LEU A 211 28.19 -15.72 -15.65
CA LEU A 211 29.25 -16.22 -14.76
C LEU A 211 29.09 -17.73 -14.56
N THR A 212 30.22 -18.40 -14.35
CA THR A 212 30.23 -19.78 -13.82
C THR A 212 30.97 -19.79 -12.49
N VAL A 213 30.26 -20.11 -11.41
CA VAL A 213 30.76 -20.09 -10.03
C VAL A 213 30.58 -21.48 -9.43
N GLY A 214 31.66 -22.16 -9.06
CA GLY A 214 31.53 -23.50 -8.47
C GLY A 214 31.01 -24.60 -9.40
N GLY A 215 30.83 -24.29 -10.69
CA GLY A 215 30.13 -25.15 -11.65
C GLY A 215 28.64 -24.81 -11.82
N GLU A 216 28.10 -23.89 -11.02
CA GLU A 216 26.76 -23.33 -11.17
C GLU A 216 26.79 -22.08 -12.08
N GLU A 217 25.67 -21.84 -12.76
CA GLU A 217 25.49 -20.68 -13.62
C GLU A 217 24.84 -19.52 -12.85
N VAL A 218 25.34 -18.32 -13.10
CA VAL A 218 24.74 -17.06 -12.66
C VAL A 218 24.61 -16.18 -13.90
N SER A 219 23.41 -15.64 -14.12
CA SER A 219 23.14 -14.75 -15.23
C SER A 219 22.53 -13.44 -14.76
N ILE A 220 22.93 -12.37 -15.42
CA ILE A 220 22.39 -11.04 -15.22
C ILE A 220 21.97 -10.54 -16.59
N HIS A 221 20.72 -10.11 -16.69
CA HIS A 221 20.13 -9.65 -17.93
C HIS A 221 19.59 -8.24 -17.73
N LEU A 222 19.91 -7.34 -18.67
CA LEU A 222 19.27 -6.05 -18.82
C LEU A 222 18.62 -6.04 -20.20
N GLU A 223 17.29 -5.99 -20.22
CA GLU A 223 16.50 -5.94 -21.44
C GLU A 223 16.43 -4.52 -22.01
N SER A 224 16.17 -4.40 -23.32
CA SER A 224 16.08 -3.12 -24.03
C SER A 224 15.04 -2.12 -23.49
N ASP A 225 14.04 -2.60 -22.76
CA ASP A 225 13.05 -1.75 -22.11
C ASP A 225 13.50 -1.24 -20.73
N GLY A 226 14.64 -1.71 -20.23
CA GLY A 226 15.17 -1.41 -18.91
C GLY A 226 14.74 -2.40 -17.82
N GLU A 227 14.11 -3.52 -18.15
CA GLU A 227 13.90 -4.62 -17.19
C GLU A 227 15.23 -5.27 -16.82
N PHE A 228 15.47 -5.41 -15.51
CA PHE A 228 16.69 -5.99 -14.96
C PHE A 228 16.39 -7.30 -14.23
N ILE A 229 17.15 -8.34 -14.56
CA ILE A 229 16.97 -9.70 -14.03
C ILE A 229 18.31 -10.23 -13.52
N ILE A 230 18.29 -10.86 -12.34
CA ILE A 230 19.39 -11.68 -11.83
C ILE A 230 18.85 -13.09 -11.62
N GLU A 231 19.51 -14.10 -12.20
CA GLU A 231 19.30 -15.52 -11.89
C GLU A 231 20.59 -16.12 -11.33
N SER A 232 20.52 -16.75 -10.15
CA SER A 232 21.67 -17.41 -9.51
C SER A 232 21.27 -18.68 -8.78
N ASN A 233 21.82 -19.81 -9.21
CA ASN A 233 21.78 -21.06 -8.44
C ASN A 233 22.98 -21.19 -7.48
N ALA A 234 24.01 -20.38 -7.68
CA ALA A 234 25.16 -20.32 -6.79
C ALA A 234 24.80 -19.58 -5.48
N THR A 235 25.40 -20.03 -4.38
CA THR A 235 25.29 -19.33 -3.09
C THR A 235 26.04 -18.00 -3.17
N ALA A 236 25.32 -16.89 -2.98
CA ALA A 236 25.90 -15.55 -3.10
C ALA A 236 25.21 -14.56 -2.16
N GLN A 237 25.98 -13.63 -1.58
CA GLN A 237 25.41 -12.41 -1.01
C GLN A 237 25.23 -11.41 -2.15
N SER A 238 24.03 -10.87 -2.30
CA SER A 238 23.64 -9.91 -3.34
C SER A 238 23.35 -8.56 -2.72
N ILE A 239 23.92 -7.51 -3.29
CA ILE A 239 23.59 -6.12 -2.98
C ILE A 239 23.24 -5.44 -4.31
N VAL A 240 21.95 -5.16 -4.51
CA VAL A 240 21.43 -4.47 -5.70
C VAL A 240 21.03 -3.07 -5.30
N THR A 241 21.74 -2.08 -5.81
CA THR A 241 21.40 -0.66 -5.66
C THR A 241 20.82 -0.13 -6.97
N VAL A 242 19.54 0.20 -6.95
CA VAL A 242 18.84 0.87 -8.05
C VAL A 242 18.88 2.38 -7.80
N ASN A 243 19.53 3.12 -8.68
CA ASN A 243 19.55 4.58 -8.65
C ASN A 243 18.43 5.13 -9.51
N PHE A 244 17.76 6.18 -9.04
CA PHE A 244 16.65 6.82 -9.72
C PHE A 244 16.69 8.34 -9.58
N TYR A 245 15.88 9.04 -10.38
CA TYR A 245 15.76 10.49 -10.27
C TYR A 245 15.29 10.92 -8.88
N GLN A 246 15.98 11.92 -8.32
CA GLN A 246 15.75 12.35 -6.94
C GLN A 246 14.28 12.72 -6.68
N THR A 247 13.71 12.15 -5.62
CA THR A 247 12.35 12.47 -5.17
C THR A 247 12.36 13.35 -3.92
N ASN A 248 11.46 14.33 -3.90
CA ASN A 248 11.19 15.19 -2.73
C ASN A 248 10.09 14.62 -1.83
N GLN A 249 9.50 13.47 -2.20
CA GLN A 249 8.42 12.84 -1.46
C GLN A 249 8.98 11.73 -0.57
N ARG A 250 8.33 11.49 0.57
CA ARG A 250 8.67 10.35 1.43
C ARG A 250 8.36 9.06 0.69
N THR A 251 9.35 8.20 0.58
CA THR A 251 9.21 6.88 0.01
C THR A 251 8.70 5.88 1.04
N TYR A 252 7.97 4.87 0.58
CA TYR A 252 7.51 3.75 1.40
C TYR A 252 7.37 2.50 0.53
N PHE A 253 7.41 1.32 1.14
CA PHE A 253 7.17 0.06 0.44
C PHE A 253 5.72 -0.38 0.55
N GLN A 254 5.24 -1.02 -0.50
CA GLN A 254 3.94 -1.63 -0.57
C GLN A 254 4.06 -3.12 -0.90
N LEU A 255 3.47 -3.95 -0.04
CA LEU A 255 3.31 -5.40 -0.25
C LEU A 255 2.00 -5.67 -1.01
N PRO A 256 1.98 -6.65 -1.92
CA PRO A 256 0.81 -7.03 -2.70
C PRO A 256 -0.14 -7.93 -1.89
N ILE A 257 -0.25 -7.70 -0.58
CA ILE A 257 -1.28 -8.31 0.26
C ILE A 257 -2.47 -7.35 0.24
N THR A 258 -3.57 -7.82 -0.33
CA THR A 258 -4.80 -7.05 -0.41
C THR A 258 -5.68 -7.40 0.79
N LEU A 259 -6.02 -6.38 1.57
CA LEU A 259 -7.03 -6.47 2.61
C LEU A 259 -8.36 -5.96 2.04
N GLU A 260 -9.37 -6.81 2.04
CA GLU A 260 -10.75 -6.46 1.73
C GLU A 260 -11.59 -6.55 2.99
N ILE A 261 -12.35 -5.50 3.27
CA ILE A 261 -13.25 -5.44 4.41
C ILE A 261 -14.64 -5.11 3.88
N ASP A 262 -15.56 -6.08 3.99
CA ASP A 262 -16.95 -5.98 3.53
C ASP A 262 -17.90 -6.21 4.71
N ASP A 263 -18.67 -5.18 5.05
CA ASP A 263 -19.68 -5.26 6.10
C ASP A 263 -21.10 -5.13 5.52
N PRO A 264 -21.90 -6.22 5.56
CA PRO A 264 -23.23 -6.25 4.98
C PRO A 264 -24.26 -5.43 5.77
N VAL A 265 -24.00 -5.11 7.05
CA VAL A 265 -24.90 -4.32 7.89
C VAL A 265 -24.87 -2.84 7.48
N LEU A 266 -23.71 -2.36 7.02
CA LEU A 266 -23.49 -0.95 6.69
C LEU A 266 -23.28 -0.69 5.19
N SER A 267 -23.22 -1.73 4.35
CA SER A 267 -22.94 -1.62 2.91
C SER A 267 -21.63 -0.86 2.62
N PHE A 268 -20.63 -1.10 3.46
CA PHE A 268 -19.33 -0.44 3.36
C PHE A 268 -18.27 -1.43 2.87
N TYR A 269 -17.49 -1.01 1.87
CA TYR A 269 -16.42 -1.80 1.27
C TYR A 269 -15.12 -0.99 1.26
N LYS A 270 -14.04 -1.57 1.76
CA LYS A 270 -12.70 -0.99 1.72
C LYS A 270 -11.69 -2.02 1.23
N ARG A 271 -10.85 -1.58 0.29
CA ARG A 271 -9.69 -2.32 -0.20
C ARG A 271 -8.42 -1.55 0.10
N SER A 272 -7.44 -2.19 0.72
CA SER A 272 -6.12 -1.60 1.01
C SER A 272 -5.00 -2.59 0.68
N MET A 273 -3.80 -2.04 0.49
CA MET A 273 -2.56 -2.81 0.39
C MET A 273 -1.67 -2.46 1.58
N ILE A 274 -0.83 -3.39 2.00
CA ILE A 274 0.01 -3.24 3.18
C ILE A 274 1.19 -2.32 2.87
N LYS A 275 1.33 -1.25 3.66
CA LYS A 275 2.33 -0.21 3.45
C LYS A 275 3.20 -0.08 4.68
N PHE A 276 4.50 0.10 4.49
CA PHE A 276 5.41 0.32 5.61
C PHE A 276 6.52 1.32 5.31
N PRO A 277 6.93 2.11 6.33
CA PRO A 277 8.00 3.09 6.21
C PRO A 277 9.37 2.40 6.13
N ILE A 278 10.32 3.10 5.52
CA ILE A 278 11.73 2.70 5.50
C ILE A 278 12.34 2.99 6.88
N SER A 279 13.10 2.05 7.43
CA SER A 279 14.06 2.38 8.50
C SER A 279 15.21 3.16 7.87
N SER A 280 15.25 4.47 8.15
CA SER A 280 16.34 5.37 7.77
C SER A 280 17.64 5.05 8.49
#